data_AF-A0AAU7C932-F1
#
_entry.id   AF-A0AAU7C932-F1
#
_cell.length_a   1.000
_cell.length_b   1.000
_cell.length_c   1.000
_cell.angle_alpha   90.00
_cell.angle_beta   90.00
_cell.angle_gamma   90.00
#
_symmetry.space_group_name_H-M   'P 1'
#
loop_
_entity.id
_entity.type
_entity.pdbx_description
1 polymer ?
#
loop_
_entity_poly.entity_id
_entity_poly.type
_entity_poly.pdbx_seq_one_letter_code
_entity_poly.pdbx_strand_id
1 'polypeptide(L)'
;MSKLLPPIKAKPATEFYLFGSTNRFRTPLPPSVNVCRAADLDQVVRLATSNTVFISFHRTSTIALLKSSMSNRPRARGAQLLTIEPPPAESVPALLGVFGTVLGLGKDSRWLPVEELVRVITGNDASSRFIGGAADMETETLALVRGSRETMVLPFSAFETSGDGTEPDFSKLGFTDFGHTVALGDYEASADAILYENDATYRQNLKKERLKSEQSFGASLRRLRLQRKLTQEDFAPLAKKTIARIERNEVGKPHGKTLNVLAQRLGVSADQIESY
;
A
#
# COMPACT_ATOMS: atom_id res chain seq x y z
N MET A 1 36.04 -13.66 16.80
CA MET A 1 35.23 -14.55 15.93
C MET A 1 33.90 -13.88 15.65
N SER A 2 33.75 -13.31 14.45
CA SER A 2 32.52 -12.62 14.03
C SER A 2 31.44 -13.66 13.70
N LYS A 3 30.35 -13.67 14.47
CA LYS A 3 29.17 -14.50 14.13
C LYS A 3 28.47 -13.83 12.95
N LEU A 4 28.70 -14.38 11.75
CA LEU A 4 27.90 -14.10 10.57
C LEU A 4 26.44 -14.44 10.89
N LEU A 5 25.58 -13.41 10.93
CA LEU A 5 24.14 -13.59 10.98
C LEU A 5 23.71 -14.40 9.75
N PRO A 6 22.81 -15.39 9.91
CA PRO A 6 22.32 -16.15 8.77
C PRO A 6 21.59 -15.22 7.79
N PRO A 7 21.67 -15.50 6.48
CA PRO A 7 20.98 -14.69 5.48
C PRO A 7 19.48 -14.69 5.80
N ILE A 8 18.90 -13.49 5.90
CA ILE A 8 17.46 -13.29 6.01
C ILE A 8 16.85 -13.96 4.78
N LYS A 9 16.18 -15.10 4.96
CA LYS A 9 15.43 -15.75 3.88
C LYS A 9 14.44 -14.72 3.34
N ALA A 10 14.57 -14.34 2.08
CA ALA A 10 13.63 -13.44 1.42
C ALA A 10 12.21 -13.99 1.61
N LYS A 11 11.30 -13.16 2.14
CA LYS A 11 9.90 -13.54 2.27
C LYS A 11 9.38 -13.91 0.86
N PRO A 12 8.70 -15.05 0.67
CA PRO A 12 8.21 -15.43 -0.64
C PRO A 12 7.26 -14.34 -1.16
N ALA A 13 7.31 -14.08 -2.47
CA ALA A 13 6.42 -13.12 -3.10
C ALA A 13 4.96 -13.54 -2.87
N THR A 14 4.09 -12.56 -2.61
CA THR A 14 2.64 -12.82 -2.51
C THR A 14 2.11 -13.12 -3.90
N GLU A 15 1.35 -14.22 -4.02
CA GLU A 15 0.70 -14.61 -5.28
C GLU A 15 -0.77 -14.18 -5.23
N PHE A 16 -1.22 -13.48 -6.27
CA PHE A 16 -2.60 -13.04 -6.38
C PHE A 16 -3.32 -13.85 -7.45
N TYR A 17 -4.48 -14.39 -7.13
CA TYR A 17 -5.33 -15.13 -8.05
C TYR A 17 -6.70 -14.48 -8.12
N LEU A 18 -7.08 -14.07 -9.32
CA LEU A 18 -8.28 -13.32 -9.60
C LEU A 18 -9.33 -14.26 -10.20
N PHE A 19 -10.49 -14.32 -9.56
CA PHE A 19 -11.65 -15.10 -10.00
C PHE A 19 -12.81 -14.17 -10.38
N GLY A 20 -13.19 -14.26 -11.65
CA GLY A 20 -14.26 -13.44 -12.24
C GLY A 20 -13.85 -12.90 -13.61
N SER A 21 -14.68 -12.02 -14.15
CA SER A 21 -14.44 -11.45 -15.48
C SER A 21 -13.32 -10.41 -15.47
N THR A 22 -12.40 -10.51 -16.42
CA THR A 22 -11.37 -9.49 -16.70
C THR A 22 -11.92 -8.29 -17.45
N ASN A 23 -13.19 -8.30 -17.86
CA ASN A 23 -13.80 -7.20 -18.62
C ASN A 23 -13.90 -5.90 -17.82
N ARG A 24 -13.64 -5.96 -16.50
CA ARG A 24 -13.56 -4.81 -15.61
C ARG A 24 -12.21 -4.08 -15.64
N PHE A 25 -11.25 -4.55 -16.44
CA PHE A 25 -9.92 -3.95 -16.55
C PHE A 25 -9.72 -3.34 -17.94
N ARG A 26 -9.52 -2.02 -17.98
CA ARG A 26 -9.16 -1.25 -19.18
C ARG A 26 -7.66 -1.36 -19.48
N THR A 27 -6.86 -1.59 -18.46
CA THR A 27 -5.40 -1.78 -18.57
C THR A 27 -4.99 -3.22 -18.27
N PRO A 28 -3.85 -3.69 -18.81
CA PRO A 28 -3.31 -4.99 -18.45
C PRO A 28 -3.13 -5.15 -16.93
N LEU A 29 -3.41 -6.35 -16.43
CA LEU A 29 -3.22 -6.69 -15.03
C LEU A 29 -1.73 -6.64 -14.64
N PRO A 30 -1.41 -6.33 -13.37
CA PRO A 30 -0.04 -6.44 -12.87
C PRO A 30 0.51 -7.87 -13.06
N PRO A 31 1.82 -8.04 -13.35
CA PRO A 31 2.42 -9.35 -13.58
C PRO A 31 2.31 -10.35 -12.41
N SER A 32 2.08 -9.84 -11.20
CA SER A 32 1.87 -10.65 -9.99
C SER A 32 0.45 -11.20 -9.83
N VAL A 33 -0.46 -10.88 -10.75
CA VAL A 33 -1.87 -11.28 -10.72
C VAL A 33 -2.15 -12.32 -11.80
N ASN A 34 -2.51 -13.52 -11.35
CA ASN A 34 -2.93 -14.62 -12.21
C ASN A 34 -4.45 -14.61 -12.35
N VAL A 35 -4.95 -14.57 -13.58
CA VAL A 35 -6.37 -14.75 -13.85
C VAL A 35 -6.69 -16.23 -13.83
N CYS A 36 -7.58 -16.66 -12.95
CA CYS A 36 -8.02 -18.04 -12.88
C CYS A 36 -9.36 -18.25 -13.54
N ARG A 37 -9.42 -19.26 -14.41
CA ARG A 37 -10.67 -19.76 -14.96
C ARG A 37 -11.28 -20.78 -14.00
N ALA A 38 -12.58 -21.00 -14.15
CA ALA A 38 -13.29 -21.99 -13.34
C ALA A 38 -12.69 -23.41 -13.46
N ALA A 39 -12.13 -23.76 -14.63
CA ALA A 39 -11.50 -25.05 -14.86
C ALA A 39 -10.20 -25.26 -14.05
N ASP A 40 -9.49 -24.18 -13.72
CA ASP A 40 -8.18 -24.24 -13.04
C ASP A 40 -8.30 -24.14 -11.51
N LEU A 41 -9.52 -23.90 -11.02
CA LEU A 41 -9.84 -23.60 -9.62
C LEU A 41 -9.27 -24.65 -8.65
N ASP A 42 -9.55 -25.93 -8.91
CA ASP A 42 -9.10 -27.03 -8.06
C ASP A 42 -7.58 -27.15 -8.00
N GLN A 43 -6.90 -26.91 -9.12
CA GLN A 43 -5.44 -26.98 -9.16
C GLN A 43 -4.83 -25.83 -8.37
N VAL A 44 -5.35 -24.62 -8.56
CA VAL A 44 -4.87 -23.40 -7.90
C VAL A 44 -5.07 -23.49 -6.39
N VAL A 45 -6.25 -23.94 -5.95
CA VAL A 45 -6.56 -24.17 -4.54
C VAL A 45 -5.64 -25.24 -3.92
N ARG A 46 -5.31 -26.30 -4.65
CA ARG A 46 -4.37 -27.34 -4.18
C ARG A 46 -2.95 -26.80 -4.00
N LEU A 47 -2.54 -25.79 -4.77
CA LEU A 47 -1.20 -25.19 -4.69
C LEU A 47 -1.14 -23.99 -3.74
N ALA A 48 -2.28 -23.57 -3.18
CA ALA A 48 -2.37 -22.42 -2.30
C ALA A 48 -1.45 -22.54 -1.08
N THR A 49 -0.82 -21.42 -0.73
CA THR A 49 0.04 -21.26 0.44
C THR A 49 -0.45 -20.11 1.32
N SER A 50 0.25 -19.83 2.42
CA SER A 50 -0.04 -18.67 3.25
C SER A 50 0.22 -17.31 2.59
N ASN A 51 0.95 -17.30 1.47
CA ASN A 51 1.20 -16.09 0.67
C ASN A 51 0.25 -15.97 -0.52
N THR A 52 -0.74 -16.85 -0.62
CA THR A 52 -1.74 -16.83 -1.69
C THR A 52 -2.91 -15.93 -1.30
N VAL A 53 -3.31 -15.06 -2.21
CA VAL A 53 -4.47 -14.17 -2.07
C VAL A 53 -5.45 -14.47 -3.20
N PHE A 54 -6.64 -14.89 -2.81
CA PHE A 54 -7.76 -15.04 -3.71
C PHE A 54 -8.58 -13.76 -3.74
N ILE A 55 -8.89 -13.28 -4.95
CA ILE A 55 -9.74 -12.11 -5.17
C ILE A 55 -10.97 -12.60 -5.93
N SER A 56 -12.13 -12.50 -5.31
CA SER A 56 -13.40 -12.93 -5.90
C SER A 56 -14.32 -11.74 -6.13
N PHE A 57 -14.70 -11.49 -7.38
CA PHE A 57 -15.59 -10.38 -7.72
C PHE A 57 -17.06 -10.66 -7.47
N HIS A 58 -17.47 -11.90 -7.71
CA HIS A 58 -18.87 -12.27 -7.72
C HIS A 58 -19.19 -13.28 -6.65
N ARG A 59 -20.40 -13.18 -6.10
CA ARG A 59 -20.93 -14.16 -5.15
C ARG A 59 -20.80 -15.61 -5.65
N THR A 60 -21.07 -15.84 -6.94
CA THR A 60 -20.97 -17.17 -7.57
C THR A 60 -19.53 -17.69 -7.59
N SER A 61 -18.56 -16.83 -7.90
CA SER A 61 -17.13 -17.15 -7.84
C SER A 61 -16.67 -17.47 -6.42
N THR A 62 -17.16 -16.74 -5.43
CA THR A 62 -16.84 -16.98 -4.01
C THR A 62 -17.36 -18.34 -3.55
N ILE A 63 -18.59 -18.71 -3.94
CA ILE A 63 -19.17 -20.02 -3.62
C ILE A 63 -18.42 -21.15 -4.32
N ALA A 64 -18.06 -20.97 -5.60
CA ALA A 64 -17.27 -21.96 -6.34
C ALA A 64 -15.92 -22.20 -5.65
N LEU A 65 -15.22 -21.12 -5.29
CA LEU A 65 -13.95 -21.18 -4.57
C LEU A 65 -14.10 -21.90 -3.22
N LEU A 66 -15.15 -21.58 -2.44
CA LEU A 66 -15.43 -22.29 -1.19
C LEU A 66 -15.60 -23.80 -1.42
N LYS A 67 -16.42 -24.20 -2.40
CA LYS A 67 -16.65 -25.63 -2.72
C LYS A 67 -15.35 -26.36 -3.07
N SER A 68 -14.50 -25.73 -3.90
CA SER A 68 -13.19 -26.28 -4.27
C SER A 68 -12.23 -26.40 -3.07
N SER A 69 -12.20 -25.38 -2.23
CA SER A 69 -11.37 -25.36 -1.01
C SER A 69 -11.83 -26.35 0.06
N MET A 70 -13.11 -26.67 0.13
CA MET A 70 -13.65 -27.69 1.04
C MET A 70 -13.15 -29.10 0.71
N SER A 71 -12.81 -29.37 -0.55
CA SER A 71 -12.17 -30.63 -0.97
C SER A 71 -10.65 -30.66 -0.71
N ASN A 72 -10.05 -29.53 -0.31
CA ASN A 72 -8.61 -29.33 -0.17
C ASN A 72 -8.21 -28.58 1.13
N ARG A 73 -9.01 -28.73 2.20
CA ARG A 73 -8.99 -27.88 3.42
C ARG A 73 -7.62 -27.60 4.07
N PRO A 74 -6.67 -28.55 4.18
CA PRO A 74 -5.44 -28.30 4.93
C PRO A 74 -4.58 -27.17 4.34
N ARG A 75 -4.67 -26.93 3.02
CA ARG A 75 -3.83 -25.95 2.30
C ARG A 75 -4.47 -24.57 2.19
N ALA A 76 -5.80 -24.51 2.04
CA ALA A 76 -6.54 -23.26 1.97
C ALA A 76 -6.48 -22.44 3.28
N ARG A 77 -6.27 -23.09 4.44
CA ARG A 77 -6.25 -22.44 5.77
C ARG A 77 -5.16 -21.37 5.92
N GLY A 78 -4.09 -21.44 5.14
CA GLY A 78 -3.07 -20.39 5.10
C GLY A 78 -3.45 -19.21 4.21
N ALA A 79 -4.22 -19.46 3.15
CA ALA A 79 -4.51 -18.48 2.11
C ALA A 79 -5.51 -17.41 2.59
N GLN A 80 -5.48 -16.27 1.91
CA GLN A 80 -6.36 -15.15 2.19
C GLN A 80 -7.39 -15.01 1.07
N LEU A 81 -8.57 -14.52 1.42
CA LEU A 81 -9.66 -14.28 0.49
C LEU A 81 -10.18 -12.85 0.64
N LEU A 82 -10.17 -12.11 -0.47
CA LEU A 82 -10.84 -10.84 -0.61
C LEU A 82 -12.08 -11.02 -1.48
N THR A 83 -13.24 -10.69 -0.93
CA THR A 83 -14.51 -10.68 -1.65
C THR A 83 -14.94 -9.25 -1.94
N ILE A 84 -15.20 -8.94 -3.20
CA ILE A 84 -15.67 -7.60 -3.60
C ILE A 84 -17.19 -7.51 -3.48
N GLU A 85 -17.91 -8.54 -3.97
CA GLU A 85 -19.30 -8.75 -3.62
C GLU A 85 -19.40 -9.64 -2.37
N PRO A 86 -20.20 -9.24 -1.37
CA PRO A 86 -20.31 -9.98 -0.13
C PRO A 86 -20.92 -11.38 -0.36
N PRO A 87 -20.34 -12.43 0.26
CA PRO A 87 -20.89 -13.78 0.18
C PRO A 87 -22.28 -13.88 0.83
N PRO A 88 -23.02 -14.98 0.61
CA PRO A 88 -24.21 -15.28 1.40
C PRO A 88 -23.82 -15.43 2.88
N ALA A 89 -24.67 -14.93 3.79
CA ALA A 89 -24.40 -14.95 5.23
C ALA A 89 -24.17 -16.38 5.74
N GLU A 90 -24.90 -17.34 5.18
CA GLU A 90 -24.84 -18.76 5.50
C GLU A 90 -23.48 -19.39 5.13
N SER A 91 -22.77 -18.80 4.17
CA SER A 91 -21.46 -19.28 3.73
C SER A 91 -20.30 -18.71 4.55
N VAL A 92 -20.52 -17.65 5.34
CA VAL A 92 -19.47 -16.94 6.07
C VAL A 92 -18.73 -17.85 7.06
N PRO A 93 -19.39 -18.66 7.91
CA PRO A 93 -18.68 -19.54 8.85
C PRO A 93 -17.79 -20.56 8.12
N ALA A 94 -18.23 -21.07 6.98
CA ALA A 94 -17.46 -22.01 6.18
C ALA A 94 -16.23 -21.34 5.54
N LEU A 95 -16.36 -20.09 5.04
CA LEU A 95 -15.24 -19.31 4.52
C LEU A 95 -14.19 -19.05 5.60
N LEU A 96 -14.61 -18.62 6.79
CA LEU A 96 -13.71 -18.39 7.93
C LEU A 96 -13.05 -19.68 8.45
N GLY A 97 -13.72 -20.83 8.32
CA GLY A 97 -13.15 -22.13 8.65
C GLY A 97 -12.12 -22.64 7.63
N VAL A 98 -12.16 -22.13 6.39
CA VAL A 98 -11.36 -22.60 5.26
C VAL A 98 -10.18 -21.70 4.96
N PHE A 99 -10.32 -20.38 5.09
CA PHE A 99 -9.28 -19.40 4.79
C PHE A 99 -8.72 -18.79 6.08
N GLY A 100 -7.45 -18.41 6.06
CA GLY A 100 -6.81 -17.79 7.22
C GLY A 100 -7.29 -16.36 7.48
N THR A 101 -7.66 -15.65 6.41
CA THR A 101 -8.22 -14.30 6.48
C THR A 101 -9.26 -14.13 5.39
N VAL A 102 -10.40 -13.56 5.73
CA VAL A 102 -11.47 -13.26 4.78
C VAL A 102 -11.90 -11.80 4.94
N LEU A 103 -11.87 -11.04 3.84
CA LEU A 103 -12.24 -9.63 3.77
C LEU A 103 -13.48 -9.44 2.88
N GLY A 104 -14.31 -8.45 3.19
CA GLY A 104 -15.54 -8.13 2.45
C GLY A 104 -16.75 -9.00 2.79
N LEU A 105 -16.83 -9.43 4.03
CA LEU A 105 -17.99 -10.18 4.55
C LEU A 105 -19.23 -9.30 4.74
N GLY A 106 -19.05 -7.99 4.96
CA GLY A 106 -20.13 -7.04 5.24
C GLY A 106 -20.86 -6.57 3.97
N LYS A 107 -22.18 -6.40 4.06
CA LYS A 107 -22.99 -5.87 2.95
C LYS A 107 -22.69 -4.40 2.65
N ASP A 108 -22.30 -3.66 3.69
CA ASP A 108 -22.00 -2.23 3.61
C ASP A 108 -20.51 -1.96 3.33
N SER A 109 -19.74 -3.01 3.00
CA SER A 109 -18.36 -2.85 2.60
C SER A 109 -18.26 -2.05 1.30
N ARG A 110 -17.44 -1.00 1.33
CA ARG A 110 -17.07 -0.18 0.19
C ARG A 110 -15.63 -0.48 -0.18
N TRP A 111 -15.36 -0.54 -1.48
CA TRP A 111 -14.06 -0.88 -2.03
C TRP A 111 -13.64 0.18 -3.03
N LEU A 112 -12.32 0.34 -3.21
CA LEU A 112 -11.80 1.01 -4.39
C LEU A 112 -12.37 0.39 -5.67
N PRO A 113 -12.44 1.17 -6.76
CA PRO A 113 -12.65 0.61 -8.08
C PRO A 113 -11.70 -0.56 -8.33
N VAL A 114 -12.22 -1.64 -8.93
CA VAL A 114 -11.52 -2.93 -9.06
C VAL A 114 -10.11 -2.78 -9.64
N GLU A 115 -9.92 -1.92 -10.64
CA GLU A 115 -8.62 -1.67 -11.25
C GLU A 115 -7.62 -1.04 -10.27
N GLU A 116 -8.06 -0.03 -9.52
CA GLU A 116 -7.25 0.65 -8.51
C GLU A 116 -6.92 -0.30 -7.37
N LEU A 117 -7.92 -1.04 -6.88
CA LEU A 117 -7.76 -2.03 -5.81
C LEU A 117 -6.65 -3.02 -6.14
N VAL A 118 -6.68 -3.62 -7.33
CA VAL A 118 -5.68 -4.63 -7.73
C VAL A 118 -4.29 -4.00 -7.83
N ARG A 119 -4.18 -2.77 -8.31
CA ARG A 119 -2.90 -2.04 -8.38
C ARG A 119 -2.35 -1.72 -6.99
N VAL A 120 -3.22 -1.36 -6.05
CA VAL A 120 -2.82 -1.02 -4.68
C VAL A 120 -2.33 -2.25 -3.92
N ILE A 121 -3.10 -3.36 -3.92
CA ILE A 121 -2.72 -4.57 -3.17
C ILE A 121 -1.44 -5.23 -3.70
N THR A 122 -1.10 -5.01 -4.97
CA THR A 122 0.12 -5.53 -5.60
C THR A 122 1.29 -4.54 -5.57
N GLY A 123 1.06 -3.30 -5.11
CA GLY A 123 2.06 -2.25 -5.03
C GLY A 123 3.04 -2.44 -3.87
N ASN A 124 4.21 -1.81 -3.98
CA ASN A 124 5.25 -1.87 -2.94
C ASN A 124 4.88 -1.06 -1.68
N ASP A 125 3.98 -0.09 -1.81
CA ASP A 125 3.49 0.79 -0.77
C ASP A 125 2.06 0.43 -0.34
N ALA A 126 1.62 -0.81 -0.59
CA ALA A 126 0.28 -1.30 -0.28
C ALA A 126 -0.12 -1.08 1.18
N SER A 127 0.82 -1.14 2.12
CA SER A 127 0.54 -0.82 3.53
C SER A 127 0.13 0.64 3.73
N SER A 128 0.62 1.58 2.94
CA SER A 128 0.36 3.02 3.14
C SER A 128 -0.93 3.51 2.48
N ARG A 129 -1.76 2.59 1.99
CA ARG A 129 -2.97 2.89 1.21
C ARG A 129 -4.15 2.08 1.71
N PHE A 130 -5.35 2.63 1.61
CA PHE A 130 -6.59 1.93 1.91
C PHE A 130 -7.23 1.36 0.64
N ILE A 131 -7.76 0.14 0.71
CA ILE A 131 -8.41 -0.53 -0.44
C ILE A 131 -9.91 -0.64 -0.27
N GLY A 132 -10.41 -0.44 0.94
CA GLY A 132 -11.83 -0.50 1.26
C GLY A 132 -12.07 -0.45 2.75
N GLY A 133 -13.32 -0.64 3.14
CA GLY A 133 -13.76 -0.56 4.53
C GLY A 133 -15.26 -0.64 4.69
N ALA A 134 -15.74 -0.53 5.92
CA ALA A 134 -17.16 -0.46 6.24
C ALA A 134 -17.36 0.48 7.42
N ALA A 135 -18.43 1.28 7.37
CA ALA A 135 -18.91 2.06 8.50
C ALA A 135 -20.03 1.28 9.19
N ASP A 136 -19.90 1.11 10.50
CA ASP A 136 -20.93 0.54 11.36
C ASP A 136 -21.56 1.67 12.16
N MET A 137 -22.77 2.05 11.74
CA MET A 137 -23.54 3.14 12.35
C MET A 137 -24.10 2.75 13.73
N GLU A 138 -24.23 1.45 14.03
CA GLU A 138 -24.75 0.99 15.33
C GLU A 138 -23.66 1.08 16.41
N THR A 139 -22.43 0.71 16.07
CA THR A 139 -21.28 0.79 16.99
C THR A 139 -20.48 2.08 16.88
N GLU A 140 -20.84 2.97 15.95
CA GLU A 140 -20.13 4.21 15.61
C GLU A 140 -18.65 3.96 15.32
N THR A 141 -18.37 2.91 14.54
CA THR A 141 -17.00 2.53 14.17
C THR A 141 -16.79 2.47 12.65
N LEU A 142 -15.58 2.81 12.23
CA LEU A 142 -15.10 2.73 10.86
C LEU A 142 -13.98 1.69 10.77
N ALA A 143 -14.26 0.59 10.06
CA ALA A 143 -13.26 -0.41 9.72
C ALA A 143 -12.62 -0.06 8.37
N LEU A 144 -11.31 0.19 8.36
CA LEU A 144 -10.52 0.51 7.18
C LEU A 144 -9.55 -0.64 6.86
N VAL A 145 -9.58 -1.12 5.63
CA VAL A 145 -8.75 -2.21 5.13
C VAL A 145 -7.60 -1.63 4.31
N ARG A 146 -6.36 -1.91 4.73
CA ARG A 146 -5.14 -1.47 4.04
C ARG A 146 -4.84 -2.38 2.84
N GLY A 147 -4.04 -1.90 1.88
CA GLY A 147 -3.55 -2.74 0.78
C GLY A 147 -2.68 -3.91 1.25
N SER A 148 -2.08 -3.81 2.44
CA SER A 148 -1.42 -4.92 3.14
C SER A 148 -2.38 -6.01 3.62
N ARG A 149 -3.70 -5.81 3.51
CA ARG A 149 -4.81 -6.66 3.99
C ARG A 149 -5.01 -6.65 5.51
N GLU A 150 -4.31 -5.76 6.21
CA GLU A 150 -4.57 -5.47 7.62
C GLU A 150 -5.80 -4.57 7.75
N THR A 151 -6.61 -4.82 8.78
CA THR A 151 -7.79 -3.99 9.09
C THR A 151 -7.50 -3.16 10.33
N MET A 152 -7.81 -1.87 10.24
CA MET A 152 -7.79 -0.91 11.34
C MET A 152 -9.24 -0.55 11.67
N VAL A 153 -9.58 -0.48 12.95
CA VAL A 153 -10.92 -0.07 13.40
C VAL A 153 -10.76 1.20 14.23
N LEU A 154 -11.49 2.24 13.85
CA LEU A 154 -11.46 3.56 14.47
C LEU A 154 -12.87 3.95 14.91
N PRO A 155 -13.04 4.64 16.05
CA PRO A 155 -14.32 5.25 16.38
C PRO A 155 -14.60 6.43 15.43
N PHE A 156 -15.87 6.77 15.22
CA PHE A 156 -16.25 7.97 14.44
C PHE A 156 -15.66 9.25 15.03
N SER A 157 -15.50 9.32 16.35
CA SER A 157 -14.86 10.45 17.04
C SER A 157 -13.39 10.67 16.68
N ALA A 158 -12.75 9.75 15.96
CA ALA A 158 -11.39 9.96 15.42
C ALA A 158 -11.37 10.91 14.21
N PHE A 159 -12.54 11.27 13.66
CA PHE A 159 -12.67 12.18 12.52
C PHE A 159 -13.35 13.47 13.00
N GLU A 160 -12.55 14.47 13.31
CA GLU A 160 -13.04 15.78 13.73
C GLU A 160 -13.56 16.59 12.52
N THR A 161 -14.44 17.55 12.78
CA THR A 161 -14.88 18.51 11.77
C THR A 161 -13.66 19.21 11.15
N SER A 162 -13.63 19.31 9.82
CA SER A 162 -12.56 19.98 9.09
C SER A 162 -12.51 21.48 9.44
N GLY A 163 -11.36 22.12 9.20
CA GLY A 163 -11.17 23.54 9.51
C GLY A 163 -12.09 24.52 8.76
N ASP A 164 -12.75 24.05 7.70
CA ASP A 164 -13.77 24.78 6.94
C ASP A 164 -15.21 24.50 7.42
N GLY A 165 -15.38 23.70 8.46
CA GLY A 165 -16.67 23.29 9.02
C GLY A 165 -17.26 22.02 8.40
N THR A 166 -16.56 21.35 7.47
CA THR A 166 -17.08 20.12 6.85
C THR A 166 -17.09 18.97 7.86
N GLU A 167 -18.27 18.38 8.07
CA GLU A 167 -18.47 17.24 8.97
C GLU A 167 -18.41 15.90 8.22
N PRO A 168 -17.87 14.83 8.83
CA PRO A 168 -17.82 13.51 8.21
C PRO A 168 -19.20 12.84 8.15
N ASP A 169 -19.62 12.43 6.95
CA ASP A 169 -20.80 11.61 6.72
C ASP A 169 -20.39 10.15 6.46
N PHE A 170 -20.36 9.35 7.54
CA PHE A 170 -19.94 7.95 7.49
C PHE A 170 -20.85 7.06 6.64
N SER A 171 -22.09 7.46 6.39
CA SER A 171 -23.01 6.72 5.50
C SER A 171 -22.58 6.78 4.04
N LYS A 172 -21.73 7.75 3.69
CA LYS A 172 -21.19 7.99 2.34
C LYS A 172 -19.72 7.60 2.21
N LEU A 173 -19.29 6.57 2.95
CA LEU A 173 -17.93 6.03 2.85
C LEU A 173 -17.54 5.72 1.40
N GLY A 174 -16.39 6.25 0.99
CA GLY A 174 -15.78 6.05 -0.32
C GLY A 174 -14.27 6.03 -0.26
N PHE A 175 -13.65 5.51 -1.31
CA PHE A 175 -12.21 5.44 -1.47
C PHE A 175 -11.84 5.91 -2.87
N THR A 176 -10.86 6.79 -2.98
CA THR A 176 -10.42 7.40 -4.25
C THR A 176 -8.90 7.53 -4.28
N ASP A 177 -8.38 8.04 -5.39
CA ASP A 177 -6.95 8.32 -5.60
C ASP A 177 -6.06 7.12 -5.31
N PHE A 178 -6.42 5.93 -5.80
CA PHE A 178 -5.67 4.70 -5.54
C PHE A 178 -5.42 4.45 -4.05
N GLY A 179 -6.42 4.76 -3.22
CA GLY A 179 -6.39 4.49 -1.78
C GLY A 179 -5.65 5.53 -0.96
N HIS A 180 -5.32 6.68 -1.55
CA HIS A 180 -4.74 7.80 -0.82
C HIS A 180 -5.78 8.65 -0.10
N THR A 181 -7.06 8.55 -0.50
CA THR A 181 -8.13 9.39 0.04
C THR A 181 -9.28 8.51 0.51
N VAL A 182 -9.73 8.77 1.74
CA VAL A 182 -10.97 8.22 2.33
C VAL A 182 -11.99 9.35 2.33
N ALA A 183 -13.08 9.16 1.60
CA ALA A 183 -14.18 10.12 1.53
C ALA A 183 -15.32 9.68 2.46
N LEU A 184 -15.84 10.62 3.24
CA LEU A 184 -16.98 10.47 4.15
C LEU A 184 -18.02 11.53 3.75
N GLY A 185 -18.59 11.39 2.55
CA GLY A 185 -19.37 12.46 1.91
C GLY A 185 -18.46 13.53 1.33
N ASP A 186 -18.70 14.79 1.70
CA ASP A 186 -17.87 15.94 1.28
C ASP A 186 -16.59 16.08 2.11
N TYR A 187 -16.52 15.36 3.24
CA TYR A 187 -15.32 15.28 4.07
C TYR A 187 -14.31 14.31 3.44
N GLU A 188 -13.07 14.77 3.24
CA GLU A 188 -11.97 13.96 2.76
C GLU A 188 -10.84 13.89 3.77
N ALA A 189 -10.36 12.68 4.06
CA ALA A 189 -9.17 12.45 4.85
C ALA A 189 -8.12 11.68 4.05
N SER A 190 -6.89 12.17 4.09
CA SER A 190 -5.77 11.46 3.47
C SER A 190 -5.40 10.20 4.27
N ALA A 191 -5.01 9.14 3.58
CA ALA A 191 -4.52 7.92 4.19
C ALA A 191 -3.29 8.19 5.07
N ASP A 192 -2.42 9.11 4.66
CA ASP A 192 -1.24 9.51 5.46
C ASP A 192 -1.65 10.12 6.80
N ALA A 193 -2.62 11.04 6.83
CA ALA A 193 -3.11 11.65 8.06
C ALA A 193 -3.72 10.59 9.01
N ILE A 194 -4.64 9.76 8.49
CA ILE A 194 -5.30 8.70 9.27
C ILE A 194 -4.24 7.75 9.87
N LEU A 195 -3.31 7.26 9.05
CA LEU A 195 -2.27 6.34 9.49
C LEU A 195 -1.28 7.02 10.45
N TYR A 196 -0.93 8.28 10.22
CA TYR A 196 -0.02 9.01 11.09
C TYR A 196 -0.58 9.18 12.49
N GLU A 197 -1.87 9.45 12.63
CA GLU A 197 -2.52 9.64 13.93
C GLU A 197 -2.77 8.31 14.65
N ASN A 198 -3.11 7.25 13.90
CA ASN A 198 -3.65 6.03 14.48
C ASN A 198 -2.71 4.81 14.43
N ASP A 199 -1.60 4.86 13.67
CA ASP A 199 -0.68 3.74 13.51
C ASP A 199 0.76 4.10 13.95
N ALA A 200 1.15 3.56 15.10
CA ALA A 200 2.50 3.76 15.64
C ALA A 200 3.59 3.13 14.76
N THR A 201 3.33 2.00 14.12
CA THR A 201 4.28 1.34 13.23
C THR A 201 4.46 2.15 11.95
N TYR A 202 3.38 2.74 11.43
CA TYR A 202 3.44 3.69 10.32
C TYR A 202 4.34 4.88 10.65
N ARG A 203 4.10 5.55 11.79
CA ARG A 203 4.96 6.66 12.26
C ARG A 203 6.42 6.27 12.36
N GLN A 204 6.72 5.09 12.92
CA GLN A 204 8.10 4.60 13.04
C GLN A 204 8.75 4.36 11.68
N ASN A 205 8.02 3.79 10.72
CA ASN A 205 8.52 3.55 9.38
C ASN A 205 8.74 4.86 8.62
N LEU A 206 7.78 5.78 8.68
CA LEU A 206 7.90 7.13 8.10
C LEU A 206 9.10 7.88 8.70
N LYS A 207 9.33 7.80 10.01
CA LYS A 207 10.53 8.38 10.65
C LYS A 207 11.81 7.73 10.13
N LYS A 208 11.86 6.40 10.00
CA LYS A 208 13.04 5.70 9.44
C LYS A 208 13.29 6.11 7.98
N GLU A 209 12.25 6.27 7.19
CA GLU A 209 12.34 6.74 5.81
C GLU A 209 12.82 8.19 5.75
N ARG A 210 12.27 9.08 6.57
CA ARG A 210 12.74 10.46 6.72
C ARG A 210 14.21 10.49 7.11
N LEU A 211 14.63 9.73 8.12
CA LEU A 211 16.04 9.62 8.53
C LEU A 211 16.94 9.10 7.40
N LYS A 212 16.54 8.06 6.67
CA LYS A 212 17.29 7.56 5.51
C LYS A 212 17.39 8.62 4.40
N SER A 213 16.31 9.36 4.17
CA SER A 213 16.30 10.43 3.18
C SER A 213 17.17 11.61 3.61
N GLU A 214 17.14 11.98 4.89
CA GLU A 214 17.95 13.06 5.48
C GLU A 214 19.44 12.72 5.49
N GLN A 215 19.80 11.45 5.71
CA GLN A 215 21.18 10.94 5.63
C GLN A 215 21.69 10.74 4.20
N SER A 216 20.88 11.01 3.17
CA SER A 216 21.32 10.85 1.79
C SER A 216 22.22 12.01 1.33
N PHE A 217 23.13 11.72 0.40
CA PHE A 217 23.95 12.74 -0.28
C PHE A 217 23.09 13.91 -0.81
N GLY A 218 21.92 13.59 -1.39
CA GLY A 218 20.99 14.59 -1.91
C GLY A 218 20.44 15.54 -0.84
N ALA A 219 20.11 15.03 0.34
CA ALA A 219 19.61 15.84 1.44
C ALA A 219 20.71 16.70 2.07
N SER A 220 21.92 16.17 2.23
CA SER A 220 23.07 16.97 2.68
C SER A 220 23.45 18.04 1.66
N LEU A 221 23.42 17.72 0.36
CA LEU A 221 23.58 18.70 -0.72
C LEU A 221 22.53 19.82 -0.63
N ARG A 222 21.25 19.46 -0.46
CA ARG A 222 20.16 20.44 -0.33
C ARG A 222 20.34 21.34 0.89
N ARG A 223 20.66 20.75 2.06
CA ARG A 223 20.92 21.49 3.30
C ARG A 223 22.07 22.47 3.13
N LEU A 224 23.21 21.98 2.64
CA LEU A 224 24.39 22.81 2.41
C LEU A 224 24.11 23.91 1.39
N ARG A 225 23.40 23.61 0.30
CA ARG A 225 23.01 24.61 -0.71
C ARG A 225 22.16 25.73 -0.08
N LEU A 226 21.15 25.37 0.71
CA LEU A 226 20.28 26.33 1.39
C LEU A 226 21.06 27.16 2.44
N GLN A 227 21.96 26.53 3.19
CA GLN A 227 22.85 27.20 4.14
C GLN A 227 23.76 28.23 3.44
N ARG A 228 24.21 27.92 2.22
CA ARG A 228 25.00 28.83 1.37
C ARG A 228 24.14 29.82 0.57
N LYS A 229 22.81 29.80 0.76
CA LYS A 229 21.84 30.65 0.04
C LYS A 229 21.93 30.54 -1.48
N LEU A 230 22.31 29.36 -1.99
CA LEU A 230 22.42 29.10 -3.42
C LEU A 230 21.10 28.53 -3.97
N THR A 231 20.77 28.90 -5.20
CA THR A 231 19.69 28.32 -5.99
C THR A 231 20.20 27.09 -6.76
N GLN A 232 19.29 26.29 -7.32
CA GLN A 232 19.66 25.15 -8.16
C GLN A 232 20.32 25.59 -9.50
N GLU A 233 20.13 26.84 -9.92
CA GLU A 233 20.66 27.39 -11.17
C GLU A 233 22.12 27.84 -11.02
N ASP A 234 22.57 28.12 -9.79
CA ASP A 234 23.94 28.55 -9.48
C ASP A 234 25.01 27.46 -9.70
N PHE A 235 24.58 26.24 -10.03
CA PHE A 235 25.44 25.08 -10.27
C PHE A 235 25.85 24.89 -11.73
N ALA A 236 25.71 25.92 -12.57
CA ALA A 236 26.18 25.90 -13.96
C ALA A 236 27.66 25.40 -14.04
N PRO A 237 27.96 24.46 -14.96
CA PRO A 237 27.16 24.05 -16.12
C PRO A 237 26.13 22.93 -15.87
N LEU A 238 25.91 22.49 -14.63
CA LEU A 238 24.89 21.48 -14.32
C LEU A 238 23.49 22.07 -14.50
N ALA A 239 22.63 21.35 -15.22
CA ALA A 239 21.24 21.76 -15.39
C ALA A 239 20.47 21.70 -14.06
N LYS A 240 19.60 22.68 -13.82
CA LYS A 240 18.68 22.74 -12.67
C LYS A 240 17.96 21.43 -12.39
N LYS A 241 17.43 20.78 -13.44
CA LYS A 241 16.74 19.49 -13.35
C LYS A 241 17.65 18.39 -12.80
N THR A 242 18.94 18.39 -13.16
CA THR A 242 19.92 17.43 -12.65
C THR A 242 20.15 17.63 -11.16
N ILE A 243 20.32 18.88 -10.70
CA ILE A 243 20.44 19.19 -9.27
C ILE A 243 19.19 18.76 -8.51
N ALA A 244 17.99 19.07 -9.03
CA ALA A 244 16.73 18.67 -8.41
C ALA A 244 16.55 17.15 -8.31
N ARG A 245 17.09 16.36 -9.25
CA ARG A 245 17.07 14.89 -9.19
C ARG A 245 18.05 14.34 -8.15
N ILE A 246 19.24 14.94 -8.05
CA ILE A 246 20.25 14.57 -7.03
C ILE A 246 19.72 14.90 -5.63
N GLU A 247 19.14 16.10 -5.43
CA GLU A 247 18.55 16.49 -4.14
C GLU A 247 17.37 15.60 -3.72
N ARG A 248 16.63 15.04 -4.68
CA ARG A 248 15.55 14.07 -4.43
C ARG A 248 16.02 12.62 -4.33
N ASN A 249 17.34 12.39 -4.34
CA ASN A 249 17.95 11.06 -4.27
C ASN A 249 17.48 10.10 -5.39
N GLU A 250 17.02 10.65 -6.53
CA GLU A 250 16.60 9.90 -7.73
C GLU A 250 17.80 9.45 -8.58
N VAL A 251 18.99 9.92 -8.21
CA VAL A 251 20.27 9.54 -8.79
C VAL A 251 21.12 9.07 -7.62
N GLY A 252 21.83 7.95 -7.77
CA GLY A 252 22.84 7.53 -6.78
C GLY A 252 23.96 8.57 -6.64
N LYS A 253 25.07 8.19 -5.98
CA LYS A 253 26.20 9.12 -5.77
C LYS A 253 26.68 9.69 -7.13
N PRO A 254 26.67 11.02 -7.33
CA PRO A 254 27.00 11.59 -8.64
C PRO A 254 28.42 11.24 -9.07
N HIS A 255 28.65 11.05 -10.37
CA HIS A 255 30.00 10.80 -10.88
C HIS A 255 30.96 11.98 -10.62
N GLY A 256 32.27 11.67 -10.52
CA GLY A 256 33.31 12.61 -10.05
C GLY A 256 33.30 14.00 -10.70
N LYS A 257 32.98 14.10 -12.00
CA LYS A 257 32.88 15.40 -12.68
C LYS A 257 31.73 16.27 -12.13
N THR A 258 30.58 15.66 -11.85
CA THR A 258 29.44 16.34 -11.22
C THR A 258 29.74 16.69 -9.77
N LEU A 259 30.35 15.78 -9.01
CA LEU A 259 30.78 16.01 -7.62
C LEU A 259 31.75 17.19 -7.50
N ASN A 260 32.71 17.31 -8.42
CA ASN A 260 33.67 18.42 -8.42
C ASN A 260 32.99 19.78 -8.64
N VAL A 261 32.02 19.86 -9.55
CA VAL A 261 31.25 21.09 -9.77
C VAL A 261 30.43 21.45 -8.53
N LEU A 262 29.80 20.46 -7.89
CA LEU A 262 29.06 20.67 -6.63
C LEU A 262 30.00 21.17 -5.53
N ALA A 263 31.12 20.49 -5.29
CA ALA A 263 32.12 20.83 -4.29
C ALA A 263 32.67 22.25 -4.48
N GLN A 264 33.05 22.60 -5.71
CA GLN A 264 33.57 23.92 -6.05
C GLN A 264 32.57 25.04 -5.76
N ARG A 265 31.28 24.83 -6.10
CA ARG A 265 30.22 25.83 -5.89
C ARG A 265 29.81 25.94 -4.42
N LEU A 266 29.86 24.85 -3.67
CA LEU A 266 29.50 24.81 -2.26
C LEU A 266 30.65 25.25 -1.33
N GLY A 267 31.87 25.34 -1.86
CA GLY A 267 33.06 25.74 -1.10
C GLY A 267 33.48 24.70 -0.05
N VAL A 268 33.21 23.41 -0.30
CA VAL A 268 33.59 22.28 0.57
C VAL A 268 34.21 21.17 -0.28
N SER A 269 34.95 20.24 0.33
CA SER A 269 35.40 19.06 -0.41
C SER A 269 34.22 18.13 -0.73
N ALA A 270 34.34 17.34 -1.81
CA ALA A 270 33.30 16.40 -2.23
C ALA A 270 32.92 15.40 -1.10
N ASP A 271 33.91 14.99 -0.29
CA ASP A 271 33.72 14.05 0.83
C ASP A 271 33.06 14.70 2.05
N GLN A 272 33.11 16.03 2.17
CA GLN A 272 32.47 16.78 3.24
C GLN A 272 30.99 17.06 2.97
N ILE A 273 30.51 16.93 1.73
CA ILE A 273 29.11 17.22 1.42
C ILE A 273 28.17 16.31 2.23
N GLU A 274 28.51 15.02 2.38
CA GLU A 274 27.68 14.04 3.11
C GLU A 274 27.65 14.25 4.64
N SER A 275 28.55 15.08 5.19
CA SER A 275 28.58 15.35 6.64
C SER A 275 27.67 16.49 7.08
N TYR A 276 27.02 17.19 6.15
CA TYR A 276 26.06 18.28 6.43
C TYR A 276 24.62 17.81 6.50
#